data_AF-A0A9P5PI60-F1
#
_entry.id   AF-A0A9P5PI60-F1
#
_cell.length_a   1.000
_cell.length_b   1.000
_cell.length_c   1.000
_cell.angle_alpha   90.00
_cell.angle_beta   90.00
_cell.angle_gamma   90.00
#
_symmetry.space_group_name_H-M   'P 1'
#
loop_
_entity.id
_entity.type
_entity.pdbx_description
1 polymer ?
#
loop_
_entity_poly.entity_id
_entity_poly.type
_entity_poly.pdbx_seq_one_letter_code
_entity_poly.pdbx_strand_id
1 'polypeptide(L)'
;MANRIELDPSKIPCPEFAGDTYSFVRNALISDANMPDITTDALATQKLREQWQAENTALQALYQAQTQADQALAEQQAQEEEAARRAVAVEREQREAEVAKETEKKRTPLYSFHRGTGITSIPLHIHPHARKMIAARKYFTLWHLLPEASQEARERSRDTSETNRFQLVQRAKSAFLQALVPIGNYNQEYVQMFAEFYTNMDMHRELQQTNGDLVMALYHAEMRFAFYEAVERQKPFDLSVIAEDILEDCRKQIRSRAHTQALNGMSIV
;
A
#
# COMPACT_ATOMS: atom_id res chain seq x y z
N MET A 1 -44.44 36.49 -6.33
CA MET A 1 -44.80 35.09 -6.61
C MET A 1 -45.93 35.14 -7.62
N ALA A 2 -45.65 34.85 -8.90
CA ALA A 2 -46.68 34.86 -9.93
C ALA A 2 -47.68 33.74 -9.63
N ASN A 3 -48.98 34.01 -9.74
CA ASN A 3 -50.04 33.00 -9.58
C ASN A 3 -49.83 31.89 -10.61
N ARG A 4 -49.27 30.76 -10.16
CA ARG A 4 -49.09 29.53 -10.95
C ARG A 4 -50.47 28.92 -11.17
N ILE A 5 -50.77 28.60 -12.43
CA ILE A 5 -52.04 27.93 -12.78
C ILE A 5 -51.84 26.44 -12.50
N GLU A 6 -52.50 25.92 -11.46
CA GLU A 6 -52.34 24.52 -11.03
C GLU A 6 -53.19 23.53 -11.84
N LEU A 7 -54.27 24.02 -12.45
CA LEU A 7 -55.24 23.22 -13.20
C LEU A 7 -55.21 23.61 -14.67
N ASP A 8 -55.10 22.62 -15.55
CA ASP A 8 -55.14 22.80 -16.99
C ASP A 8 -56.48 23.44 -17.42
N PRO A 9 -56.48 24.70 -17.90
CA PRO A 9 -57.72 25.41 -18.25
C PRO A 9 -58.44 24.81 -19.46
N SER A 10 -57.77 23.99 -20.28
CA SER A 10 -58.39 23.27 -21.40
C SER A 10 -59.35 22.16 -20.94
N LYS A 11 -59.21 21.71 -19.68
CA LYS A 11 -60.07 20.69 -19.08
C LYS A 11 -61.30 21.27 -18.37
N ILE A 12 -61.42 22.59 -18.28
CA ILE A 12 -62.58 23.25 -17.67
C ILE A 12 -63.66 23.39 -18.74
N PRO A 13 -64.81 22.68 -18.61
CA PRO A 13 -65.89 22.83 -19.58
C PRO A 13 -66.53 24.21 -19.47
N CYS A 14 -67.01 24.74 -20.61
CA CYS A 14 -67.78 25.97 -20.63
C CYS A 14 -69.04 25.80 -19.76
N PRO A 15 -69.30 26.70 -18.80
CA PRO A 15 -70.55 26.68 -18.04
C PRO A 15 -71.76 26.77 -18.96
N GLU A 16 -72.85 26.11 -18.57
CA GLU A 16 -74.12 26.18 -19.30
C GLU A 16 -74.81 27.52 -19.01
N PHE A 17 -74.41 28.56 -19.74
CA PHE A 17 -74.94 29.92 -19.56
C PHE A 17 -76.42 30.08 -19.96
N ALA A 18 -77.03 29.08 -20.59
CA ALA A 18 -78.46 29.04 -20.90
C ALA A 18 -79.32 28.55 -19.73
N GLY A 19 -78.73 27.91 -18.72
CA GLY A 19 -79.43 27.38 -17.56
C GLY A 19 -80.04 28.48 -16.68
N ASP A 20 -81.00 28.10 -15.84
CA ASP A 20 -81.74 29.03 -14.96
C ASP A 20 -80.84 29.78 -13.96
N THR A 21 -79.69 29.19 -13.62
CA THR A 21 -78.67 29.76 -12.72
C THR A 21 -78.09 31.09 -13.21
N TYR A 22 -78.05 31.32 -14.53
CA TYR A 22 -77.52 32.54 -15.13
C TYR A 22 -78.59 33.52 -15.60
N SER A 23 -79.89 33.21 -15.40
CA SER A 23 -81.03 34.04 -15.82
C SER A 23 -80.96 35.47 -15.28
N PHE A 24 -80.54 35.64 -14.03
CA PHE A 24 -80.33 36.95 -13.41
C PHE A 24 -79.27 37.78 -14.15
N VAL A 25 -78.14 37.17 -14.50
CA VAL A 25 -77.03 37.82 -15.20
C VAL A 25 -77.42 38.16 -16.64
N ARG A 26 -78.16 37.29 -17.32
CA ARG A 26 -78.67 37.55 -18.68
C ARG A 26 -79.67 38.71 -18.70
N ASN A 27 -80.59 38.77 -17.75
CA ASN A 27 -81.56 39.89 -17.63
C ASN A 27 -80.87 41.22 -17.28
N ALA A 28 -79.82 41.19 -16.46
CA ALA A 28 -79.00 42.36 -16.15
C ALA A 28 -78.28 42.89 -17.41
N LEU A 29 -77.74 42.00 -18.25
CA LEU A 29 -77.09 42.39 -19.52
C LEU A 29 -78.07 42.98 -20.53
N ILE A 30 -79.31 42.49 -20.58
CA ILE A 30 -80.37 43.02 -21.48
C ILE A 30 -80.86 44.40 -21.05
N SER A 31 -80.83 44.69 -19.74
CA SER A 31 -81.29 45.96 -19.18
C SER A 31 -80.18 47.01 -19.01
N ASP A 32 -78.93 46.67 -19.36
CA ASP A 32 -77.78 47.56 -19.25
C ASP A 32 -77.80 48.62 -20.36
N ALA A 33 -77.95 49.88 -19.97
CA ALA A 33 -77.97 51.02 -20.88
C ALA A 33 -76.64 51.22 -21.64
N ASN A 34 -75.54 50.60 -21.20
CA ASN A 34 -74.23 50.69 -21.84
C ASN A 34 -73.97 49.58 -22.89
N MET A 35 -74.85 48.59 -23.04
CA MET A 35 -74.75 47.54 -24.06
C MET A 35 -76.05 47.41 -24.88
N PRO A 36 -76.38 48.41 -25.72
CA PRO A 36 -77.65 48.47 -26.46
C PRO A 36 -77.83 47.33 -27.49
N ASP A 37 -76.77 46.60 -27.82
CA ASP A 37 -76.78 45.53 -28.83
C ASP A 37 -77.27 44.18 -28.27
N ILE A 38 -77.41 44.04 -26.95
CA ILE A 38 -77.85 42.80 -26.29
C ILE A 38 -79.33 42.90 -25.93
N THR A 39 -80.21 42.61 -26.90
CA THR A 39 -81.66 42.77 -26.74
C THR A 39 -82.41 41.46 -26.49
N THR A 40 -81.72 40.32 -26.54
CA THR A 40 -82.33 38.98 -26.40
C THR A 40 -81.51 38.06 -25.50
N ASP A 41 -82.18 37.09 -24.89
CA ASP A 41 -81.56 36.08 -24.02
C ASP A 41 -80.50 35.24 -24.75
N ALA A 42 -80.69 35.00 -26.05
CA ALA A 42 -79.72 34.33 -26.92
C ALA A 42 -78.42 35.14 -27.09
N LEU A 43 -78.53 36.46 -27.29
CA LEU A 43 -77.38 37.36 -27.42
C LEU A 43 -76.64 37.52 -26.09
N ALA A 44 -77.37 37.58 -24.96
CA ALA A 44 -76.76 37.62 -23.63
C ALA A 44 -75.98 36.33 -23.32
N THR A 45 -76.55 35.16 -23.66
CA THR A 45 -75.88 33.86 -23.53
C THR A 45 -74.62 33.77 -24.41
N GLN A 46 -74.69 34.28 -25.65
CA GLN A 46 -73.55 34.32 -26.54
C GLN A 46 -72.43 35.21 -25.99
N LYS A 47 -72.77 36.39 -25.46
CA LYS A 47 -71.77 37.32 -24.90
C LYS A 47 -71.03 36.73 -23.70
N LEU A 48 -71.75 36.05 -22.80
CA LEU A 48 -71.16 35.35 -21.65
C LEU A 48 -70.23 34.21 -22.10
N ARG A 49 -70.62 33.47 -23.16
CA ARG A 49 -69.78 32.43 -23.74
C ARG A 49 -68.51 33.00 -24.39
N GLU A 50 -68.62 34.08 -25.16
CA GLU A 50 -67.48 34.74 -25.79
C GLU A 50 -66.50 35.28 -24.75
N GLN A 51 -67.01 35.92 -23.69
CA GLN A 51 -66.17 36.42 -22.60
C GLN A 51 -65.45 35.28 -21.87
N TRP A 52 -66.17 34.21 -21.51
CA TRP A 52 -65.57 33.03 -20.89
C TRP A 52 -64.53 32.37 -21.80
N GLN A 53 -64.80 32.28 -23.11
CA GLN A 53 -63.84 31.74 -24.08
C GLN A 53 -62.59 32.60 -24.19
N ALA A 54 -62.71 33.93 -24.20
CA ALA A 54 -61.57 34.84 -24.24
C ALA A 54 -60.69 34.70 -22.98
N GLU A 55 -61.32 34.67 -21.80
CA GLU A 55 -60.63 34.47 -20.52
C GLU A 55 -59.97 33.08 -20.44
N ASN A 56 -60.67 32.02 -20.84
CA ASN A 56 -60.12 30.66 -20.84
C ASN A 56 -58.97 30.51 -21.83
N THR A 57 -59.05 31.13 -23.02
CA THR A 57 -57.96 31.12 -24.01
C THR A 57 -56.72 31.82 -23.48
N ALA A 58 -56.88 32.95 -22.78
CA ALA A 58 -55.76 33.64 -22.13
C ALA A 58 -55.11 32.79 -21.03
N LEU A 59 -55.92 32.08 -20.22
CA LEU A 59 -55.42 31.17 -19.19
C LEU A 59 -54.69 29.95 -19.80
N GLN A 60 -55.21 29.38 -20.90
CA GLN A 60 -54.54 28.29 -21.62
C GLN A 60 -53.17 28.74 -22.15
N ALA A 61 -53.07 29.94 -22.72
CA ALA A 61 -51.80 30.48 -23.22
C ALA A 61 -50.77 30.66 -22.08
N LEU A 62 -51.20 31.16 -20.92
CA LEU A 62 -50.35 31.29 -19.74
C LEU A 62 -49.88 29.92 -19.20
N TYR A 63 -50.79 28.95 -19.13
CA TYR A 63 -50.47 27.58 -18.68
C TYR A 63 -49.51 26.86 -19.64
N GLN A 64 -49.68 27.04 -20.95
CA GLN A 64 -48.76 26.50 -21.96
C GLN A 64 -47.37 27.13 -21.84
N ALA A 65 -47.29 28.46 -21.70
CA ALA A 65 -46.01 29.15 -21.51
C ALA A 65 -45.29 28.67 -20.24
N GLN A 66 -46.05 28.45 -19.15
CA GLN A 66 -45.51 27.89 -17.93
C GLN A 66 -44.96 26.46 -18.11
N THR A 67 -45.73 25.60 -18.77
CA THR A 67 -45.33 24.20 -19.02
C THR A 67 -44.08 24.14 -19.89
N GLN A 68 -43.99 24.99 -20.92
CA GLN A 68 -42.80 25.10 -21.77
C GLN A 68 -41.58 25.60 -21.00
N ALA A 69 -41.74 26.57 -20.10
CA ALA A 69 -40.65 27.07 -19.27
C ALA A 69 -40.14 25.99 -18.29
N ASP A 70 -41.05 25.23 -17.67
CA ASP A 70 -40.70 24.12 -16.78
C ASP A 70 -39.99 22.98 -17.54
N GLN A 71 -40.45 22.66 -18.76
CA GLN A 71 -39.80 21.68 -19.63
C GLN A 71 -38.40 22.12 -20.04
N ALA A 72 -38.24 23.37 -20.47
CA ALA A 72 -36.93 23.92 -20.84
C ALA A 72 -35.94 23.91 -19.66
N LEU A 73 -36.41 24.24 -18.45
CA LEU A 73 -35.59 24.17 -17.25
C LEU A 73 -35.17 22.74 -16.92
N ALA A 74 -36.10 21.78 -17.01
CA ALA A 74 -35.80 20.37 -16.78
C ALA A 74 -34.81 19.80 -17.82
N GLU A 75 -34.96 20.17 -19.09
CA GLU A 75 -34.03 19.80 -20.16
C GLU A 75 -32.63 20.41 -19.92
N GLN A 76 -32.56 21.66 -19.50
CA GLN A 76 -31.29 22.31 -19.17
C GLN A 76 -30.60 21.61 -18.00
N GLN A 77 -31.34 21.28 -16.93
CA GLN A 77 -30.81 20.55 -15.78
C GLN A 77 -30.33 19.15 -16.17
N ALA A 78 -31.07 18.43 -17.00
CA ALA A 78 -30.66 17.13 -17.49
C ALA A 78 -29.36 17.21 -18.33
N GLN A 79 -29.22 18.23 -19.18
CA GLN A 79 -28.01 18.47 -19.95
C GLN A 79 -26.81 18.81 -19.06
N GLU A 80 -27.01 19.65 -18.04
CA GLU A 80 -25.96 19.99 -17.06
C GLU A 80 -25.52 18.77 -16.26
N GLU A 81 -26.46 17.92 -15.82
CA GLU A 81 -26.14 16.70 -15.09
C GLU A 81 -25.40 15.70 -15.98
N GLU A 82 -25.81 15.54 -17.24
CA GLU A 82 -25.11 14.66 -18.19
C GLU A 82 -23.71 15.19 -18.52
N ALA A 83 -23.55 16.50 -18.70
CA ALA A 83 -22.25 17.14 -18.90
C ALA A 83 -21.35 16.95 -17.68
N ALA A 84 -21.88 17.09 -16.46
CA ALA A 84 -21.14 16.84 -15.23
C ALA A 84 -20.72 15.37 -15.11
N ARG A 85 -21.60 14.42 -15.43
CA ARG A 85 -21.28 12.98 -15.44
C ARG A 85 -20.17 12.65 -16.44
N ARG A 86 -20.22 13.24 -17.65
CA ARG A 86 -19.18 13.08 -18.68
C ARG A 86 -17.85 13.67 -18.22
N ALA A 87 -17.86 14.85 -17.60
CA ALA A 87 -16.64 15.48 -17.07
C ALA A 87 -15.97 14.62 -15.99
N VAL A 88 -16.75 14.08 -15.04
CA VAL A 88 -16.24 13.18 -13.99
C VAL A 88 -15.66 11.89 -14.58
N ALA A 89 -16.30 11.31 -15.62
CA ALA A 89 -15.80 10.11 -16.28
C ALA A 89 -14.45 10.35 -16.96
N VAL A 90 -14.32 11.47 -17.70
CA VAL A 90 -13.07 11.86 -18.35
C VAL A 90 -11.97 12.12 -17.33
N GLU A 91 -12.27 12.81 -16.24
CA GLU A 91 -11.29 13.06 -15.16
C GLU A 91 -10.81 11.75 -14.52
N ARG A 92 -11.72 10.80 -14.28
CA ARG A 92 -11.36 9.48 -13.73
C ARG A 92 -10.43 8.71 -14.67
N GLU A 93 -10.76 8.67 -15.97
CA GLU A 93 -9.94 8.01 -16.97
C GLU A 93 -8.55 8.64 -17.08
N GLN A 94 -8.44 9.97 -17.00
CA GLN A 94 -7.15 10.67 -16.98
C GLN A 94 -6.32 10.32 -15.74
N ARG A 95 -6.94 10.29 -14.55
CA ARG A 95 -6.25 9.90 -13.30
C ARG A 95 -5.79 8.44 -13.35
N GLU A 96 -6.63 7.52 -13.83
CA GLU A 96 -6.28 6.11 -14.00
C GLU A 96 -5.12 5.94 -15.01
N ALA A 97 -5.15 6.65 -16.13
CA ALA A 97 -4.08 6.65 -17.12
C ALA A 97 -2.76 7.24 -16.58
N GLU A 98 -2.83 8.26 -15.72
CA GLU A 98 -1.66 8.83 -15.06
C GLU A 98 -1.04 7.85 -14.06
N VAL A 99 -1.88 7.19 -13.24
CA VAL A 99 -1.44 6.12 -12.32
C VAL A 99 -0.83 4.95 -13.10
N ALA A 100 -1.42 4.54 -14.22
CA ALA A 100 -0.87 3.50 -15.08
C ALA A 100 0.50 3.91 -15.64
N LYS A 101 0.66 5.14 -16.14
CA LYS A 101 1.95 5.66 -16.62
C LYS A 101 3.00 5.74 -15.51
N GLU A 102 2.62 6.14 -14.29
CA GLU A 102 3.54 6.15 -13.15
C GLU A 102 3.98 4.75 -12.74
N THR A 103 3.05 3.81 -12.66
CA THR A 103 3.37 2.42 -12.32
C THR A 103 4.26 1.78 -13.38
N GLU A 104 4.05 2.10 -14.66
CA GLU A 104 4.88 1.65 -15.75
C GLU A 104 6.28 2.29 -15.73
N LYS A 105 6.41 3.59 -15.44
CA LYS A 105 7.71 4.25 -15.23
C LYS A 105 8.50 3.66 -14.06
N LYS A 106 7.80 3.19 -13.01
CA LYS A 106 8.41 2.55 -11.83
C LYS A 106 8.78 1.08 -12.07
N ARG A 107 8.34 0.45 -13.17
CA ARG A 107 8.74 -0.93 -13.51
C ARG A 107 10.20 -0.96 -13.94
N THR A 108 10.92 -1.96 -13.45
CA THR A 108 12.29 -2.24 -13.89
C THR A 108 12.30 -2.51 -15.39
N PRO A 109 13.10 -1.77 -16.19
CA PRO A 109 13.21 -2.00 -17.62
C PRO A 109 13.64 -3.43 -17.91
N LEU A 110 13.00 -4.06 -18.90
CA LEU A 110 13.47 -5.33 -19.43
C LEU A 110 14.68 -5.05 -20.31
N TYR A 111 15.84 -5.51 -19.85
CA TYR A 111 17.07 -5.45 -20.64
C TYR A 111 17.12 -6.63 -21.61
N SER A 112 17.67 -6.40 -22.81
CA SER A 112 17.97 -7.48 -23.76
C SER A 112 19.00 -8.43 -23.16
N PHE A 113 18.82 -9.74 -23.37
CA PHE A 113 19.79 -10.75 -22.95
C PHE A 113 20.28 -11.57 -24.14
N HIS A 114 21.51 -12.05 -24.05
CA HIS A 114 22.09 -12.93 -25.06
C HIS A 114 21.58 -14.36 -24.87
N ARG A 115 20.72 -14.82 -25.78
CA ARG A 115 20.18 -16.18 -25.76
C ARG A 115 21.33 -17.19 -25.99
N GLY A 116 21.46 -18.16 -25.09
CA GLY A 116 22.54 -19.16 -25.13
C GLY A 116 23.77 -18.82 -24.27
N THR A 117 23.82 -17.63 -23.67
CA THR A 117 24.85 -17.28 -22.69
C THR A 117 24.38 -17.63 -21.29
N GLY A 118 24.95 -18.68 -20.70
CA GLY A 118 24.76 -19.01 -19.29
C GLY A 118 25.61 -18.12 -18.37
N ILE A 119 25.25 -18.06 -17.09
CA ILE A 119 26.12 -17.45 -16.07
C ILE A 119 27.28 -18.39 -15.76
N THR A 120 28.51 -17.87 -15.72
CA THR A 120 29.71 -18.66 -15.40
C THR A 120 29.89 -18.84 -13.89
N SER A 121 29.30 -17.96 -13.08
CA SER A 121 29.25 -18.07 -11.61
C SER A 121 28.06 -17.31 -11.07
N ILE A 122 27.47 -17.81 -9.97
CA ILE A 122 26.47 -17.06 -9.19
C ILE A 122 27.25 -16.23 -8.16
N PRO A 123 27.06 -14.89 -8.10
CA PRO A 123 27.71 -14.07 -7.10
C PRO A 123 27.38 -14.56 -5.69
N LEU A 124 28.39 -14.69 -4.83
CA LEU A 124 28.19 -15.05 -3.43
C LEU A 124 27.31 -13.99 -2.75
N HIS A 125 26.08 -14.37 -2.40
CA HIS A 125 25.12 -13.50 -1.73
C HIS A 125 25.48 -13.36 -0.25
N ILE A 126 26.24 -12.32 0.08
CA ILE A 126 26.63 -11.97 1.45
C ILE A 126 25.81 -10.77 1.94
N HIS A 127 25.40 -10.78 3.21
CA HIS A 127 24.71 -9.66 3.83
C HIS A 127 25.54 -8.35 3.70
N PRO A 128 24.93 -7.20 3.35
CA PRO A 128 25.67 -5.95 3.11
C PRO A 128 26.59 -5.51 4.26
N HIS A 129 26.15 -5.72 5.51
CA HIS A 129 26.98 -5.46 6.70
C HIS A 129 28.27 -6.31 6.70
N ALA A 130 28.17 -7.63 6.48
CA ALA A 130 29.35 -8.50 6.44
C ALA A 130 30.27 -8.12 5.29
N ARG A 131 29.72 -7.79 4.11
CA ARG A 131 30.52 -7.31 2.98
C ARG A 131 31.32 -6.05 3.34
N LYS A 132 30.70 -5.07 4.01
CA LYS A 132 31.35 -3.85 4.49
C LYS A 132 32.46 -4.16 5.51
N MET A 133 32.20 -5.07 6.45
CA MET A 133 33.17 -5.43 7.50
C MET A 133 34.35 -6.23 6.96
N ILE A 134 34.13 -7.16 6.03
CA ILE A 134 35.20 -7.91 5.35
C ILE A 134 36.09 -6.97 4.54
N ALA A 135 35.49 -6.07 3.76
CA ALA A 135 36.23 -5.06 2.99
C ALA A 135 37.06 -4.13 3.89
N ALA A 136 36.50 -3.75 5.05
CA ALA A 136 37.20 -2.95 6.06
C ALA A 136 38.17 -3.77 6.93
N ARG A 137 38.24 -5.10 6.76
CA ARG A 137 39.01 -6.04 7.60
C ARG A 137 38.72 -5.89 9.10
N LYS A 138 37.47 -5.66 9.45
CA LYS A 138 36.99 -5.50 10.83
C LYS A 138 36.28 -6.74 11.35
N TYR A 139 36.22 -6.89 12.66
CA TYR A 139 35.48 -7.97 13.32
C TYR A 139 33.98 -7.89 13.02
N PHE A 140 33.37 -9.05 12.76
CA PHE A 140 31.92 -9.21 12.70
C PHE A 140 31.55 -10.68 12.98
N THR A 141 30.30 -10.90 13.37
CA THR A 141 29.76 -12.24 13.63
C THR A 141 29.55 -12.99 12.32
N LEU A 142 30.04 -14.24 12.26
CA LEU A 142 29.95 -15.05 11.04
C LEU A 142 28.51 -15.36 10.62
N TRP A 143 27.56 -15.26 11.54
CA TRP A 143 26.14 -15.41 11.25
C TRP A 143 25.67 -14.55 10.06
N HIS A 144 26.21 -13.34 9.90
CA HIS A 144 25.88 -12.46 8.76
C HIS A 144 26.30 -13.02 7.38
N LEU A 145 27.05 -14.11 7.31
CA LEU A 145 27.42 -14.79 6.06
C LEU A 145 26.42 -15.86 5.65
N LEU A 146 25.48 -16.21 6.53
CA LEU A 146 24.48 -17.22 6.26
C LEU A 146 23.28 -16.62 5.51
N PRO A 147 22.62 -17.40 4.63
CA PRO A 147 21.40 -16.98 3.94
C PRO A 147 20.31 -16.53 4.92
N GLU A 148 20.21 -17.17 6.08
CA GLU A 148 19.26 -16.86 7.14
C GLU A 148 19.41 -15.44 7.65
N ALA A 149 20.64 -14.94 7.79
CA ALA A 149 20.87 -13.55 8.19
C ALA A 149 20.48 -12.54 7.11
N SER A 150 20.59 -12.94 5.85
CA SER A 150 20.16 -12.12 4.70
C SER A 150 18.63 -12.13 4.54
N GLN A 151 17.96 -13.20 4.97
CA GLN A 151 16.51 -13.31 5.05
C GLN A 151 15.94 -12.58 6.29
N GLU A 152 16.55 -12.71 7.47
CA GLU A 152 16.15 -12.02 8.71
C GLU A 152 16.34 -10.50 8.62
N ALA A 153 17.35 -10.01 7.88
CA ALA A 153 17.46 -8.59 7.56
C ALA A 153 16.27 -8.06 6.72
N ARG A 154 15.57 -8.95 5.99
CA ARG A 154 14.33 -8.65 5.28
C ARG A 154 13.10 -8.85 6.17
N GLU A 155 13.15 -9.79 7.10
CA GLU A 155 12.05 -10.21 7.97
C GLU A 155 12.46 -10.05 9.44
N ARG A 156 12.11 -8.91 10.06
CA ARG A 156 12.47 -8.59 11.45
C ARG A 156 11.84 -9.59 12.44
N SER A 157 12.54 -10.65 12.83
CA SER A 157 12.31 -11.34 14.11
C SER A 157 13.53 -12.16 14.51
N ARG A 158 13.90 -12.11 15.78
CA ARG A 158 15.07 -12.81 16.32
C ARG A 158 14.66 -13.71 17.46
N ASP A 159 15.01 -14.99 17.36
CA ASP A 159 15.36 -15.83 18.51
C ASP A 159 16.25 -16.98 18.01
N THR A 160 17.57 -16.84 18.17
CA THR A 160 18.52 -17.93 17.92
C THR A 160 18.99 -18.48 19.25
N SER A 161 18.50 -19.67 19.60
CA SER A 161 18.86 -20.38 20.83
C SER A 161 20.36 -20.64 20.92
N GLU A 162 20.92 -20.58 22.14
CA GLU A 162 22.36 -20.73 22.39
C GLU A 162 22.93 -22.09 21.93
N THR A 163 22.06 -23.09 21.77
CA THR A 163 22.38 -24.49 21.47
C THR A 163 23.02 -24.74 20.11
N ASN A 164 23.00 -23.77 19.18
CA ASN A 164 23.46 -24.00 17.79
C ASN A 164 24.70 -23.17 17.39
N ARG A 165 25.36 -22.46 18.32
CA ARG A 165 26.42 -21.49 17.97
C ARG A 165 27.61 -22.08 17.21
N PHE A 166 28.07 -23.28 17.56
CA PHE A 166 29.18 -23.91 16.83
C PHE A 166 28.79 -24.35 15.43
N GLN A 167 27.59 -24.91 15.25
CA GLN A 167 27.11 -25.29 13.92
C GLN A 167 26.94 -24.06 13.01
N LEU A 168 26.57 -22.89 13.55
CA LEU A 168 26.58 -21.64 12.79
C LEU A 168 27.98 -21.28 12.28
N VAL A 169 29.02 -21.45 13.11
CA VAL A 169 30.42 -21.28 12.69
C VAL A 169 30.77 -22.27 11.57
N GLN A 170 30.41 -23.54 11.74
CA GLN A 170 30.65 -24.61 10.76
C GLN A 170 30.01 -24.32 9.39
N ARG A 171 28.81 -23.77 9.39
CA ARG A 171 28.08 -23.42 8.16
C ARG A 171 28.63 -22.15 7.50
N ALA A 172 29.07 -21.18 8.30
CA ALA A 172 29.47 -19.86 7.82
C ALA A 172 30.95 -19.76 7.39
N LYS A 173 31.83 -20.63 7.90
CA LYS A 173 33.29 -20.56 7.64
C LYS A 173 33.64 -20.65 6.15
N SER A 174 32.93 -21.49 5.38
CA SER A 174 33.21 -21.64 3.94
C SER A 174 32.90 -20.37 3.17
N ALA A 175 31.76 -19.72 3.48
CA ALA A 175 31.41 -18.42 2.91
C ALA A 175 32.39 -17.32 3.34
N PHE A 176 32.88 -17.37 4.59
CA PHE A 176 33.90 -16.44 5.07
C PHE A 176 35.19 -16.58 4.26
N LEU A 177 35.74 -17.79 4.14
CA LEU A 177 36.98 -18.07 3.41
C LEU A 177 36.87 -17.67 1.94
N GLN A 178 35.75 -17.99 1.28
CA GLN A 178 35.50 -17.59 -0.12
C GLN A 178 35.43 -16.06 -0.30
N ALA A 179 35.05 -15.31 0.74
CA ALA A 179 34.93 -13.86 0.68
C ALA A 179 36.25 -13.12 0.96
N LEU A 180 37.23 -13.76 1.59
CA LEU A 180 38.49 -13.11 2.02
C LEU A 180 39.24 -12.47 0.86
N VAL A 181 39.44 -13.19 -0.25
CA VAL A 181 40.16 -12.68 -1.41
C VAL A 181 39.33 -11.66 -2.22
N PRO A 182 38.14 -12.01 -2.74
CA PRO A 182 37.41 -11.13 -3.66
C PRO A 182 36.84 -9.86 -3.01
N ILE A 183 36.61 -9.85 -1.69
CA ILE A 183 36.00 -8.71 -0.98
C ILE A 183 37.01 -8.05 -0.04
N GLY A 184 37.72 -8.84 0.77
CA GLY A 184 38.63 -8.31 1.79
C GLY A 184 40.05 -8.05 1.31
N ASN A 185 40.37 -8.49 0.08
CA ASN A 185 41.71 -8.42 -0.51
C ASN A 185 42.79 -8.97 0.45
N TYR A 186 42.50 -10.08 1.16
CA TYR A 186 43.45 -10.74 2.04
C TYR A 186 44.52 -11.46 1.20
N ASN A 187 45.76 -11.47 1.68
CA ASN A 187 46.82 -12.25 1.04
C ASN A 187 46.63 -13.76 1.32
N GLN A 188 47.41 -14.59 0.63
CA GLN A 188 47.30 -16.05 0.74
C GLN A 188 47.65 -16.56 2.15
N GLU A 189 48.59 -15.92 2.86
CA GLU A 189 48.99 -16.31 4.22
C GLU A 189 47.83 -16.17 5.21
N TYR A 190 47.08 -15.05 5.17
CA TYR A 190 45.90 -14.87 6.01
C TYR A 190 44.79 -15.86 5.66
N VAL A 191 44.60 -16.14 4.37
CA VAL A 191 43.60 -17.13 3.92
C VAL A 191 43.95 -18.52 4.44
N GLN A 192 45.22 -18.90 4.34
CA GLN A 192 45.74 -20.17 4.85
C GLN A 192 45.61 -20.26 6.37
N MET A 193 46.03 -19.23 7.10
CA MET A 193 45.89 -19.17 8.57
C MET A 193 44.42 -19.36 9.00
N PHE A 194 43.47 -18.68 8.38
CA PHE A 194 42.05 -18.87 8.70
C PHE A 194 41.57 -20.27 8.33
N ALA A 195 42.00 -20.83 7.19
CA ALA A 195 41.63 -22.18 6.78
C ALA A 195 42.16 -23.24 7.77
N GLU A 196 43.41 -23.10 8.20
CA GLU A 196 44.04 -23.96 9.21
C GLU A 196 43.38 -23.79 10.58
N PHE A 197 43.07 -22.56 11.01
CA PHE A 197 42.31 -22.31 12.24
C PHE A 197 40.99 -23.08 12.26
N TYR A 198 40.19 -22.96 11.20
CA TYR A 198 38.92 -23.69 11.12
C TYR A 198 39.12 -25.21 11.06
N THR A 199 40.12 -25.68 10.32
CA THR A 199 40.44 -27.12 10.24
C THR A 199 40.84 -27.67 11.60
N ASN A 200 41.71 -26.96 12.32
CA ASN A 200 42.17 -27.34 13.65
C ASN A 200 41.03 -27.34 14.66
N MET A 201 40.10 -26.38 14.55
CA MET A 201 38.88 -26.37 15.34
C MET A 201 37.96 -27.56 15.06
N ASP A 202 37.75 -27.92 13.78
CA ASP A 202 36.90 -29.05 13.38
C ASP A 202 37.44 -30.40 13.86
N MET A 203 38.77 -30.51 13.93
CA MET A 203 39.47 -31.73 14.32
C MET A 203 39.81 -31.75 15.82
N HIS A 204 39.42 -30.72 16.57
CA HIS A 204 39.82 -30.59 17.96
C HIS A 204 39.10 -31.61 18.85
N ARG A 205 39.86 -32.27 19.74
CA ARG A 205 39.35 -33.27 20.70
C ARG A 205 38.25 -32.74 21.64
N GLU A 206 38.19 -31.42 21.84
CA GLU A 206 37.18 -30.78 22.68
C GLU A 206 35.75 -31.07 22.20
N LEU A 207 35.56 -31.24 20.89
CA LEU A 207 34.24 -31.55 20.32
C LEU A 207 33.69 -32.91 20.77
N GLN A 208 34.53 -33.79 21.31
CA GLN A 208 34.12 -35.08 21.89
C GLN A 208 33.68 -34.96 23.35
N GLN A 209 33.88 -33.80 23.98
CA GLN A 209 33.56 -33.56 25.39
C GLN A 209 32.11 -33.08 25.58
N THR A 210 31.59 -33.23 26.80
CA THR A 210 30.31 -32.63 27.17
C THR A 210 30.39 -31.10 27.07
N ASN A 211 29.44 -30.49 26.34
CA ASN A 211 29.44 -29.07 25.99
C ASN A 211 30.61 -28.62 25.09
N GLY A 212 31.31 -29.55 24.44
CA GLY A 212 32.45 -29.27 23.56
C GLY A 212 32.13 -28.25 22.47
N ASP A 213 30.96 -28.36 21.85
CA ASP A 213 30.46 -27.38 20.86
C ASP A 213 30.36 -25.97 21.45
N LEU A 214 29.82 -25.82 22.67
CA LEU A 214 29.68 -24.51 23.31
C LEU A 214 31.03 -23.89 23.67
N VAL A 215 31.96 -24.72 24.15
CA VAL A 215 33.34 -24.31 24.45
C VAL A 215 34.04 -23.84 23.18
N MET A 216 33.96 -24.62 22.08
CA MET A 216 34.59 -24.27 20.81
C MET A 216 33.94 -23.05 20.16
N ALA A 217 32.63 -22.85 20.30
CA ALA A 217 31.95 -21.65 19.82
C ALA A 217 32.36 -20.39 20.60
N LEU A 218 32.54 -20.50 21.92
CA LEU A 218 33.03 -19.39 22.74
C LEU A 218 34.49 -19.05 22.39
N TYR A 219 35.35 -20.07 22.34
CA TYR A 219 36.75 -19.93 21.95
C TYR A 219 36.90 -19.29 20.57
N HIS A 220 36.09 -19.72 19.59
CA HIS A 220 36.04 -19.10 18.26
C HIS A 220 35.76 -17.59 18.32
N ALA A 221 34.74 -17.21 19.08
CA ALA A 221 34.30 -15.83 19.19
C ALA A 221 35.38 -14.95 19.85
N GLU A 222 35.96 -15.43 20.95
CA GLU A 222 37.02 -14.73 21.68
C GLU A 222 38.30 -14.60 20.83
N MET A 223 38.77 -15.69 20.23
CA MET A 223 40.00 -15.68 19.43
C MET A 223 39.88 -14.80 18.19
N ARG A 224 38.77 -14.88 17.45
CA ARG A 224 38.57 -13.97 16.31
C ARG A 224 38.48 -12.53 16.75
N PHE A 225 37.79 -12.22 17.84
CA PHE A 225 37.71 -10.85 18.35
C PHE A 225 39.10 -10.32 18.70
N ALA A 226 39.86 -11.07 19.50
CA ALA A 226 41.24 -10.73 19.88
C ALA A 226 42.15 -10.56 18.66
N PHE A 227 42.02 -11.41 17.64
CA PHE A 227 42.78 -11.29 16.41
C PHE A 227 42.51 -9.97 15.69
N TYR A 228 41.25 -9.57 15.52
CA TYR A 228 40.94 -8.30 14.85
C TYR A 228 41.37 -7.08 15.68
N GLU A 229 41.29 -7.12 17.01
CA GLU A 229 41.90 -6.08 17.85
C GLU A 229 43.42 -6.00 17.66
N ALA A 230 44.08 -7.16 17.55
CA ALA A 230 45.52 -7.24 17.33
C ALA A 230 45.91 -6.71 15.93
N VAL A 231 45.08 -6.94 14.91
CA VAL A 231 45.21 -6.35 13.56
C VAL A 231 45.09 -4.83 13.63
N GLU A 232 44.11 -4.28 14.35
CA GLU A 232 43.97 -2.82 14.53
C GLU A 232 45.20 -2.21 15.23
N ARG A 233 45.83 -2.96 16.14
CA ARG A 233 47.10 -2.60 16.81
C ARG A 233 48.35 -2.91 15.99
N GLN A 234 48.20 -3.40 14.75
CA GLN A 234 49.28 -3.78 13.84
C GLN A 234 50.22 -4.88 14.37
N LYS A 235 49.70 -5.77 15.24
CA LYS A 235 50.42 -6.90 15.82
C LYS A 235 49.58 -8.18 15.73
N PRO A 236 49.14 -8.60 14.53
CA PRO A 236 48.36 -9.82 14.39
C PRO A 236 49.19 -11.03 14.88
N PHE A 237 48.49 -12.00 15.43
CA PHE A 237 49.05 -13.30 15.79
C PHE A 237 48.44 -14.39 14.92
N ASP A 238 49.08 -15.55 14.89
CA ASP A 238 48.65 -16.69 14.11
C ASP A 238 47.45 -17.38 14.78
N LEU A 239 46.28 -17.28 14.15
CA LEU A 239 45.06 -17.94 14.62
C LEU A 239 45.07 -19.46 14.43
N SER A 240 45.91 -20.00 13.54
CA SER A 240 45.95 -21.45 13.28
C SER A 240 46.37 -22.24 14.52
N VAL A 241 47.15 -21.63 15.41
CA VAL A 241 47.62 -22.22 16.66
C VAL A 241 46.54 -22.12 17.72
N ILE A 242 46.05 -23.27 18.20
CA ILE A 242 45.07 -23.32 19.29
C ILE A 242 45.76 -22.98 20.62
N ALA A 243 45.32 -21.88 21.24
CA ALA A 243 45.75 -21.43 22.56
C ALA A 243 45.02 -22.24 23.65
N GLU A 244 45.66 -23.29 24.15
CA GLU A 244 45.06 -24.23 25.11
C GLU A 244 44.70 -23.56 26.45
N ASP A 245 45.41 -22.51 26.84
CA ASP A 245 45.13 -21.70 28.03
C ASP A 245 43.80 -20.95 27.90
N ILE A 246 43.56 -20.28 26.77
CA ILE A 246 42.29 -19.60 26.48
C ILE A 246 41.15 -20.62 26.35
N LEU A 247 41.43 -21.78 25.74
CA LEU A 247 40.45 -22.85 25.62
C LEU A 247 40.05 -23.41 27.01
N GLU A 248 41.00 -23.58 27.91
CA GLU A 248 40.73 -23.99 29.29
C GLU A 248 39.89 -22.95 30.05
N ASP A 249 40.14 -21.66 29.83
CA ASP A 249 39.31 -20.61 30.43
C ASP A 249 37.88 -20.60 29.86
N CYS A 250 37.72 -20.87 28.56
CA CYS A 250 36.40 -21.10 27.96
C CYS A 250 35.68 -22.29 28.61
N ARG A 251 36.39 -23.41 28.90
CA ARG A 251 35.81 -24.57 29.61
C ARG A 251 35.28 -24.16 30.99
N LYS A 252 36.09 -23.43 31.78
CA LYS A 252 35.70 -22.95 33.12
C LYS A 252 34.46 -22.06 33.04
N GLN A 253 34.41 -21.14 32.07
CA GLN A 253 33.26 -20.27 31.86
C GLN A 253 31.98 -21.05 31.58
N ILE A 254 32.01 -22.01 30.63
CA ILE A 254 30.84 -22.81 30.28
C ILE A 254 30.39 -23.68 31.46
N ARG A 255 31.32 -24.30 32.20
CA ARG A 255 31.00 -25.06 33.42
C ARG A 255 30.34 -24.19 34.48
N SER A 256 30.86 -22.99 34.71
CA SER A 256 30.27 -22.04 35.67
C SER A 256 28.86 -21.64 35.25
N ARG A 257 28.61 -21.36 33.96
CA ARG A 257 27.28 -21.01 33.45
C ARG A 257 26.29 -22.16 33.61
N ALA A 258 26.70 -23.38 33.29
CA ALA A 258 25.88 -24.58 33.48
C ALA A 258 25.52 -24.80 34.95
N HIS A 259 26.48 -24.58 35.87
CA HIS A 259 26.24 -24.67 37.30
C HIS A 259 25.24 -23.60 37.80
N THR A 260 25.40 -22.35 37.38
CA THR A 260 24.47 -21.26 37.74
C THR A 260 23.07 -21.48 37.17
N GLN A 261 22.95 -21.97 35.93
CA GLN A 261 21.65 -22.29 35.33
C GLN A 261 20.95 -23.44 36.07
N ALA A 262 21.69 -24.47 36.50
CA ALA A 262 21.15 -25.55 37.31
C ALA A 262 20.63 -25.05 38.68
N LEU A 263 21.38 -24.18 39.36
CA LEU A 263 20.97 -23.58 40.63
C LEU A 263 19.71 -22.71 40.49
N ASN A 264 19.63 -21.90 39.43
CA ASN A 264 18.47 -21.06 39.17
C ASN A 264 17.22 -21.87 38.76
N GLY A 265 17.41 -23.00 38.07
CA GLY A 265 16.32 -23.92 37.73
C GLY A 265 15.78 -24.71 38.94
N MET A 266 16.59 -24.91 39.99
CA MET A 266 16.18 -25.57 41.23
C MET A 266 15.53 -24.62 42.25
N SER A 267 15.64 -23.30 42.07
CA SER A 267 15.04 -22.30 42.97
C SER A 267 13.58 -21.97 42.64
N ILE A 268 12.99 -22.63 41.64
CA ILE A 268 11.57 -22.53 41.26
C ILE A 268 10.88 -23.88 41.54
N VAL A 269 10.92 -24.34 42.79
CA VAL A 269 10.03 -25.38 43.33
C VAL A 269 9.67 -25.02 44.76
#